data_AF-A0A2D5QAI0-F1
#
_entry.id   AF-A0A2D5QAI0-F1
#
_cell.length_a   1.000
_cell.length_b   1.000
_cell.length_c   1.000
_cell.angle_alpha   90.00
_cell.angle_beta   90.00
_cell.angle_gamma   90.00
#
_symmetry.space_group_name_H-M   'P 1'
#
loop_
_entity.id
_entity.type
_entity.pdbx_description
1 polymer ?
#
loop_
_entity_poly.entity_id
_entity_poly.type
_entity_poly.pdbx_seq_one_letter_code
_entity_poly.pdbx_strand_id
1 'polypeptide(L)' 'MSYKMEWRTIENKRNKKLQSSDWTQFNDSPLTNSKKAEWATYRQQLRNFMNTLRTHSDYVSDTATNPMDVVISSWPTKPS' A
#
# COMPACT_ATOMS: atom_id res chain seq x y z
N MET A 1 -10.85 -22.50 2.05
CA MET A 1 -10.88 -21.06 1.73
C MET A 1 -9.61 -20.69 0.95
N SER A 2 -9.72 -20.21 -0.29
CA SER A 2 -8.55 -19.86 -1.10
C SER A 2 -8.17 -18.39 -0.88
N TYR A 3 -7.07 -18.16 -0.17
CA TYR A 3 -6.51 -16.83 0.12
C TYR A 3 -6.11 -16.04 -1.15
N LYS A 4 -6.12 -16.68 -2.33
CA LYS A 4 -5.74 -16.11 -3.63
C LYS A 4 -6.67 -14.99 -4.12
N MET A 5 -7.94 -15.01 -3.71
CA MET A 5 -8.93 -13.99 -4.13
C MET A 5 -8.78 -12.67 -3.37
N GLU A 6 -8.23 -12.72 -2.17
CA GLU A 6 -8.13 -11.59 -1.25
C GLU A 6 -6.95 -10.66 -1.59
N TRP A 7 -5.85 -11.21 -2.11
CA TRP A 7 -4.69 -10.44 -2.59
C TRP A 7 -4.99 -9.37 -3.64
N ARG A 8 -5.85 -9.71 -4.60
CA ARG A 8 -6.27 -8.77 -5.65
C ARG A 8 -6.92 -7.52 -5.05
N THR A 9 -7.68 -7.67 -3.98
CA THR A 9 -8.34 -6.54 -3.32
C THR A 9 -7.34 -5.60 -2.67
N ILE A 10 -6.29 -6.13 -2.02
CA ILE A 10 -5.22 -5.31 -1.40
C ILE A 10 -4.41 -4.60 -2.48
N GLU A 11 -4.03 -5.31 -3.54
CA GLU A 11 -3.27 -4.73 -4.64
C GLU A 11 -4.04 -3.60 -5.31
N ASN A 12 -5.35 -3.79 -5.52
CA ASN A 12 -6.25 -2.77 -6.05
C ASN A 12 -6.35 -1.56 -5.12
N LYS A 13 -6.44 -1.76 -3.80
CA LYS A 13 -6.46 -0.65 -2.82
C LYS A 13 -5.14 0.13 -2.86
N ARG A 14 -3.99 -0.54 -2.91
CA ARG A 14 -2.67 0.10 -3.07
C ARG A 14 -2.60 0.89 -4.38
N ASN A 15 -3.03 0.29 -5.49
CA ASN A 15 -3.06 0.96 -6.80
C ASN A 15 -3.93 2.21 -6.77
N LYS A 16 -5.13 2.15 -6.19
CA LYS A 16 -6.00 3.32 -6.01
C LYS A 16 -5.33 4.42 -5.19
N LYS A 17 -4.67 4.08 -4.08
CA LYS A 17 -3.95 5.05 -3.24
C LYS A 17 -2.77 5.69 -3.99
N LEU A 18 -1.99 4.89 -4.72
CA LEU A 18 -0.91 5.40 -5.57
C LEU A 18 -1.46 6.28 -6.69
N GLN A 19 -2.51 5.87 -7.39
CA GLN A 19 -3.11 6.69 -8.44
C GLN A 19 -3.65 8.02 -7.90
N SER A 20 -4.32 8.00 -6.75
CA SER A 20 -4.85 9.22 -6.11
C SER A 20 -3.78 10.19 -5.61
N SER A 21 -2.54 9.72 -5.48
CA SER A 21 -1.39 10.49 -5.03
C SER A 21 -0.33 10.67 -6.12
N ASP A 22 -0.64 10.34 -7.37
CA ASP A 22 0.32 10.40 -8.46
C ASP A 22 0.64 11.85 -8.83
N TRP A 23 -0.39 12.69 -8.81
CA TRP A 23 -0.28 14.12 -9.10
C TRP A 23 0.66 14.88 -8.15
N THR A 24 0.94 14.35 -6.95
CA THR A 24 1.82 14.99 -5.96
C THR A 24 3.30 14.82 -6.28
N GLN A 25 3.65 13.94 -7.21
CA GLN A 25 5.03 13.68 -7.62
C GLN A 25 5.50 14.57 -8.77
N PHE A 26 4.59 15.23 -9.48
CA PHE A 26 4.97 16.10 -10.59
C PHE A 26 5.60 17.41 -10.12
N ASN A 27 6.53 17.91 -10.92
CA ASN A 27 7.16 19.21 -10.67
C ASN A 27 6.13 20.34 -10.68
N ASP A 28 5.12 20.25 -11.54
CA ASP A 28 4.02 21.22 -11.67
C ASP A 28 2.96 21.10 -10.55
N SER A 29 3.14 20.18 -9.60
CA SER A 29 2.23 20.05 -8.47
C SER A 29 2.27 21.31 -7.60
N PRO A 30 1.12 21.85 -7.17
CA PRO A 30 1.02 23.05 -6.31
C PRO A 30 1.57 22.85 -4.89
N LEU A 31 2.18 21.69 -4.60
CA LEU A 31 2.76 21.34 -3.31
C LEU A 31 4.19 21.91 -3.18
N THR A 32 4.53 22.30 -1.95
CA THR A 32 5.90 22.67 -1.58
C THR A 32 6.83 21.45 -1.65
N ASN A 33 8.14 21.69 -1.79
CA ASN A 33 9.14 20.61 -1.82
C ASN A 33 9.09 19.71 -0.58
N SER A 34 8.82 20.28 0.59
CA SER A 34 8.64 19.53 1.84
C SER A 34 7.44 18.58 1.74
N LYS A 35 6.29 19.07 1.26
CA LYS A 35 5.10 18.24 1.05
C LYS A 35 5.33 17.17 -0.01
N LYS A 36 6.03 17.47 -1.10
CA LYS A 36 6.41 16.47 -2.11
C LYS A 36 7.25 15.34 -1.50
N ALA A 37 8.17 15.65 -0.58
CA ALA A 37 8.97 14.66 0.13
C ALA A 37 8.13 13.77 1.08
N GLU A 38 7.17 14.34 1.80
CA GLU A 38 6.20 13.57 2.60
C GLU A 38 5.42 12.59 1.73
N TRP A 39 4.91 13.06 0.59
CA TRP A 39 4.17 12.23 -0.37
C TRP A 39 5.02 11.14 -1.02
N ALA A 40 6.29 11.43 -1.33
CA ALA A 40 7.23 10.44 -1.83
C ALA A 40 7.46 9.32 -0.80
N THR A 41 7.65 9.69 0.47
CA THR A 41 7.81 8.75 1.59
C THR A 41 6.56 7.89 1.78
N TYR A 42 5.37 8.51 1.77
CA TYR A 42 4.09 7.81 1.84
C TYR A 42 3.93 6.76 0.71
N ARG A 43 4.24 7.13 -0.53
CA ARG A 43 4.16 6.23 -1.69
C ARG A 43 5.18 5.10 -1.60
N GLN A 44 6.35 5.35 -1.05
CA GLN A 44 7.36 4.31 -0.81
C GLN A 44 6.88 3.30 0.24
N GLN A 45 6.29 3.77 1.34
CA GLN A 45 5.69 2.90 2.35
C GLN A 45 4.58 2.03 1.77
N LEU A 46 3.70 2.59 0.93
CA LEU A 46 2.64 1.82 0.23
C LEU A 46 3.20 0.71 -0.68
N ARG A 47 4.32 0.96 -1.37
CA ARG A 47 4.96 -0.04 -2.24
C ARG A 47 5.66 -1.13 -1.43
N ASN A 48 6.42 -0.72 -0.41
CA ASN A 48 7.14 -1.65 0.48
C ASN A 48 6.17 -2.57 1.22
N PHE A 49 5.02 -2.05 1.63
CA PHE A 49 3.97 -2.82 2.26
C PHE A 49 3.48 -3.99 1.40
N MET A 50 3.30 -3.81 0.09
CA MET A 50 2.92 -4.94 -0.78
C MET A 50 4.08 -5.92 -1.01
N ASN A 51 5.32 -5.45 -1.01
CA ASN A 51 6.48 -6.33 -1.16
C ASN A 51 6.64 -7.27 0.04
N THR A 52 6.49 -6.77 1.27
CA THR A 52 6.58 -7.61 2.49
C THR A 52 5.47 -8.65 2.53
N LEU A 53 4.28 -8.24 2.11
CA LEU A 53 3.08 -9.05 2.04
C LEU A 53 3.15 -10.15 0.98
N ARG A 54 3.61 -9.85 -0.24
CA ARG A 54 3.81 -10.84 -1.30
C ARG A 54 4.76 -11.95 -0.86
N THR A 55 5.86 -11.59 -0.20
CA THR A 55 6.84 -12.56 0.33
C THR A 55 6.25 -13.49 1.39
N HIS A 56 5.29 -13.04 2.20
CA HIS A 56 4.58 -13.88 3.16
C HIS A 56 3.53 -14.78 2.47
N SER A 57 2.87 -14.29 1.41
CA SER A 57 1.78 -15.01 0.74
C SER A 57 2.20 -16.30 0.04
N ASP A 58 3.46 -16.38 -0.38
CA ASP A 58 4.04 -17.56 -1.00
C ASP A 58 4.34 -18.68 0.03
N TYR A 59 4.27 -18.37 1.33
CA TYR A 59 4.68 -19.25 2.45
C TYR A 59 3.54 -19.75 3.35
N VAL A 60 2.37 -19.11 3.39
CA VAL A 60 1.29 -19.49 4.33
C VAL A 60 0.12 -20.14 3.60
N SER A 61 0.05 -21.47 3.73
CA SER A 61 -1.10 -22.28 3.29
C SER A 61 -2.05 -22.69 4.41
N ASP A 62 -1.73 -22.43 5.70
CA ASP A 62 -2.43 -23.13 6.80
C ASP A 62 -2.66 -22.35 8.12
N THR A 63 -2.66 -21.02 8.12
CA THR A 63 -3.00 -20.27 9.35
C THR A 63 -4.49 -19.90 9.38
N ALA A 64 -5.18 -20.32 10.45
CA ALA A 64 -6.61 -20.12 10.72
C ALA A 64 -7.02 -18.65 10.98
N THR A 65 -6.07 -17.73 11.05
CA THR A 65 -6.32 -16.28 11.12
C THR A 65 -6.26 -15.71 9.72
N ASN A 66 -7.29 -14.99 9.28
CA ASN A 66 -7.23 -14.32 7.98
C ASN A 66 -6.04 -13.33 8.00
N PRO A 67 -4.96 -13.56 7.23
CA PRO A 67 -3.83 -12.65 7.20
C PRO A 67 -4.24 -11.26 6.73
N MET A 68 -5.41 -11.09 6.11
CA MET A 68 -5.95 -9.77 5.78
C MET A 68 -6.29 -8.89 6.98
N ASP A 69 -6.83 -9.43 8.09
CA ASP A 69 -7.31 -8.59 9.20
C ASP A 69 -6.17 -7.87 9.92
N VAL A 70 -5.01 -8.51 10.01
CA VAL A 70 -3.79 -7.91 10.57
C VAL A 70 -3.21 -6.84 9.65
N VAL A 71 -3.39 -7.03 8.34
CA VAL A 71 -2.74 -6.23 7.31
C VAL A 71 -3.51 -4.95 7.01
N ILE A 72 -4.85 -4.98 6.98
CA ILE A 72 -5.65 -3.78 6.67
C ILE A 72 -5.56 -2.72 7.79
N SER A 73 -5.19 -3.10 9.02
CA SER A 73 -5.00 -2.15 10.12
C SER A 73 -3.72 -1.30 10.00
N SER A 74 -2.73 -1.72 9.19
CA SER A 74 -1.41 -1.09 9.11
C SER A 74 -1.15 -0.26 7.84
N TRP A 75 -2.19 0.23 7.15
CA TRP A 75 -1.96 1.14 6.02
C TRP A 75 -1.30 2.44 6.48
N PRO A 76 -0.30 2.95 5.75
CA PRO A 76 0.27 4.25 6.05
C PRO A 76 -0.83 5.33 5.97
N THR A 77 -0.72 6.33 6.84
CA THR A 77 -1.62 7.48 6.89
C THR A 77 -1.25 8.47 5.78
N LYS A 78 -2.28 9.04 5.14
CA LYS A 78 -2.07 10.03 4.08
C LYS A 78 -1.50 11.32 4.71
N PRO A 79 -0.43 11.91 4.15
CA PRO A 79 0.08 13.21 4.62
C PRO A 79 -0.93 14.33 4.34
N SER A 80 -0.92 15.38 5.18
CA SER A 80 -1.86 16.51 5.10
C SER A 80 -1.63 17.41 3.90
#